data_AF-A0A838UU13-F1
#
_entry.id   AF-A0A838UU13-F1
#
_cell.length_a   1.000
_cell.length_b   1.000
_cell.length_c   1.000
_cell.angle_alpha   90.00
_cell.angle_beta   90.00
_cell.angle_gamma   90.00
#
_symmetry.space_group_name_H-M   'P 1'
#
loop_
_entity.id
_entity.type
_entity.pdbx_description
1 polymer ?
#
loop_
_entity_poly.entity_id
_entity_poly.type
_entity_poly.pdbx_seq_one_letter_code
_entity_poly.pdbx_strand_id
1 'polypeptide(L)'
;MLTEQPLDHRRLWAAQRDVAHLRLLGQTQPLVIQSRFMCLHGAGPTITEIDGCIGWLVDLRAQGGQSARVQIYGVARPPAERHVVMSPPTEPKALRVRVAAALPDVLVER
;
A
#
# COMPACT_ATOMS: atom_id res chain seq x y z
N MET A 1 1.01 0.76 -27.75
CA MET A 1 2.40 0.59 -27.31
C MET A 1 2.58 1.48 -26.08
N LEU A 2 2.42 0.91 -24.87
CA LEU A 2 2.60 1.66 -23.62
C LEU A 2 4.11 1.81 -23.42
N THR A 3 4.64 3.01 -23.60
CA THR A 3 6.00 3.35 -23.20
C THR A 3 6.08 3.23 -21.68
N GLU A 4 6.76 2.21 -21.18
CA GLU A 4 7.22 2.17 -19.80
C GLU A 4 8.14 3.38 -19.61
N GLN A 5 7.64 4.46 -19.00
CA GLN A 5 8.51 5.52 -18.55
C GLN A 5 9.38 4.96 -17.43
N PRO A 6 10.72 5.02 -17.54
CA PRO A 6 11.57 4.58 -16.46
C PRO A 6 11.22 5.40 -15.21
N LEU A 7 10.91 4.70 -14.12
CA LEU A 7 10.63 5.32 -12.82
C LEU A 7 11.84 6.19 -12.46
N ASP A 8 11.62 7.50 -12.35
CA ASP A 8 12.63 8.48 -11.93
C ASP A 8 13.31 7.99 -10.64
N HIS A 9 14.63 7.84 -10.67
CA HIS A 9 15.42 7.40 -9.53
C HIS A 9 15.16 8.24 -8.27
N ARG A 10 14.80 9.53 -8.43
CA ARG A 10 14.41 10.40 -7.31
C ARG A 10 13.12 9.97 -6.64
N ARG A 11 12.16 9.41 -7.40
CA ARG A 11 10.90 8.86 -6.87
C ARG A 11 11.12 7.55 -6.13
N LEU A 12 12.01 6.70 -6.63
CA LEU A 12 12.41 5.47 -5.93
C LEU A 12 13.11 5.80 -4.60
N TRP A 13 13.98 6.81 -4.59
CA TRP A 13 14.67 7.26 -3.38
C TRP A 13 13.73 7.91 -2.36
N ALA A 14 12.73 8.66 -2.83
CA ALA A 14 11.71 9.23 -1.97
C ALA A 14 10.88 8.13 -1.29
N ALA A 15 10.39 7.14 -2.05
CA ALA A 15 9.61 6.02 -1.50
C ALA A 15 10.41 5.21 -0.46
N GLN A 16 11.70 4.93 -0.74
CA GLN A 16 12.57 4.23 0.20
C GLN A 16 12.80 5.04 1.49
N ARG A 17 12.98 6.35 1.37
CA ARG A 17 13.15 7.26 2.52
C ARG A 17 11.89 7.33 3.36
N ASP A 18 10.72 7.41 2.74
CA ASP A 18 9.45 7.49 3.43
C ASP A 18 9.19 6.23 4.26
N VAL A 19 9.45 5.05 3.70
CA VAL A 19 9.36 3.77 4.44
C VAL A 19 10.35 3.73 5.61
N ALA A 20 11.58 4.21 5.44
CA ALA A 20 12.56 4.26 6.53
C ALA A 20 12.12 5.20 7.67
N HIS A 21 11.51 6.34 7.37
CA HIS A 21 10.95 7.24 8.38
C HIS A 21 9.77 6.62 9.11
N LEU A 22 8.86 5.96 8.40
CA LEU A 22 7.75 5.23 9.02
C LEU A 22 8.25 4.14 9.97
N ARG A 23 9.36 3.47 9.63
CA ARG A 23 10.00 2.50 10.54
C ARG A 23 10.46 3.13 11.85
N LEU A 24 11.19 4.23 11.78
CA LEU A 24 11.67 4.92 12.97
C LEU A 24 10.51 5.44 13.83
N LEU A 25 9.48 6.02 13.20
CA LEU A 25 8.30 6.52 13.90
C LEU A 25 7.53 5.37 14.58
N GLY A 26 7.35 4.25 13.88
CA GLY A 26 6.65 3.07 14.41
C GLY A 26 7.28 2.51 15.68
N GLN A 27 8.58 2.67 15.89
CA GLN A 27 9.24 2.23 17.13
C GLN A 27 8.85 3.09 18.35
N THR A 28 8.44 4.34 18.11
CA THR A 28 8.11 5.31 19.17
C THR A 28 6.62 5.47 19.42
N GLN A 29 5.79 5.18 18.41
CA GLN A 29 4.34 5.36 18.50
C GLN A 29 3.59 4.40 17.56
N PRO A 30 2.37 3.97 17.93
CA PRO A 30 1.51 3.21 17.03
C PRO A 30 1.15 4.00 15.77
N LEU A 31 1.41 3.43 14.60
CA LEU A 31 1.04 4.03 13.32
C LEU A 31 -0.33 3.57 12.83
N VAL A 32 -1.05 4.48 12.18
CA VAL A 32 -2.20 4.14 11.32
C VAL A 32 -1.72 4.25 9.88
N ILE A 33 -1.72 3.13 9.16
CA ILE A 33 -1.30 3.10 7.75
C ILE A 33 -2.54 3.02 6.86
N GLN A 34 -2.65 3.98 5.94
CA GLN A 34 -3.70 4.02 4.93
C GLN A 34 -3.11 3.70 3.57
N SER A 35 -3.53 2.58 2.97
CA SER A 35 -3.08 2.17 1.64
C SER A 35 -4.25 2.21 0.68
N ARG A 36 -4.12 3.01 -0.39
CA ARG A 36 -5.13 3.13 -1.45
C ARG A 36 -4.70 2.35 -2.69
N PHE A 37 -5.60 1.51 -3.19
CA PHE A 37 -5.41 0.71 -4.39
C PHE A 37 -6.33 1.21 -5.50
N MET A 38 -5.78 1.35 -6.70
CA MET A 38 -6.43 1.97 -7.85
C MET A 38 -5.97 1.32 -9.14
N CYS A 39 -6.77 1.43 -10.20
CA CYS A 39 -6.30 1.13 -11.54
C CYS A 39 -5.68 2.38 -12.16
N LEU A 40 -4.49 2.23 -12.72
CA LEU A 40 -3.81 3.25 -13.52
C LEU A 40 -3.86 2.83 -14.99
N HIS A 41 -4.40 3.68 -15.85
CA HIS A 41 -4.53 3.39 -17.28
C HIS A 41 -5.25 2.05 -17.57
N GLY A 42 -6.22 1.68 -16.72
CA GLY A 42 -6.96 0.42 -16.82
C GLY A 42 -6.26 -0.81 -16.23
N ALA A 43 -5.00 -0.68 -15.78
CA ALA A 43 -4.28 -1.75 -15.11
C ALA A 43 -4.40 -1.62 -13.58
N GLY A 44 -4.89 -2.66 -12.92
CA GLY A 44 -4.90 -2.74 -11.45
C GLY A 44 -3.52 -3.08 -10.88
N PRO A 45 -3.37 -3.00 -9.55
CA PRO A 45 -2.14 -3.43 -8.89
C PRO A 45 -1.91 -4.92 -9.17
N THR A 46 -0.68 -5.25 -9.55
CA THR A 46 -0.22 -6.62 -9.74
C THR A 46 -0.11 -7.36 -8.41
N ILE A 47 -0.07 -8.68 -8.47
CA ILE A 47 0.17 -9.52 -7.29
C ILE A 47 1.52 -9.17 -6.65
N THR A 48 2.56 -8.93 -7.45
CA THR A 48 3.90 -8.54 -6.98
C THR A 48 3.89 -7.20 -6.24
N GLU A 49 3.16 -6.20 -6.72
CA GLU A 49 3.04 -4.91 -6.03
C GLU A 49 2.28 -5.05 -4.70
N ILE A 50 1.25 -5.91 -4.66
CA ILE A 50 0.51 -6.23 -3.44
C ILE A 50 1.42 -6.94 -2.44
N ASP A 51 2.17 -7.94 -2.88
CA ASP A 51 3.09 -8.67 -2.01
C ASP A 51 4.23 -7.79 -1.51
N GLY A 52 4.74 -6.87 -2.34
CA GLY A 52 5.69 -5.84 -1.91
C GLY A 52 5.10 -4.90 -0.87
N CYS A 53 3.83 -4.50 -1.02
CA CYS A 53 3.10 -3.69 -0.05
C CYS A 53 2.92 -4.43 1.30
N ILE A 54 2.55 -5.71 1.25
CA ILE A 54 2.43 -6.55 2.46
C ILE A 54 3.81 -6.75 3.11
N GLY A 55 4.84 -7.01 2.30
CA GLY A 55 6.20 -7.26 2.77
C GLY A 55 6.76 -6.12 3.61
N TRP A 56 6.64 -4.86 3.16
CA TRP A 56 7.18 -3.76 3.96
C TRP A 56 6.39 -3.52 5.26
N LEU A 57 5.09 -3.82 5.30
CA LEU A 57 4.28 -3.77 6.53
C LEU A 57 4.71 -4.85 7.52
N VAL A 58 4.97 -6.05 7.03
CA VAL A 58 5.54 -7.14 7.85
C VAL A 58 6.92 -6.76 8.36
N ASP A 59 7.78 -6.20 7.51
CA ASP A 59 9.12 -5.73 7.89
C ASP A 59 9.06 -4.64 8.96
N LEU A 60 8.11 -3.70 8.83
CA LEU A 60 7.88 -2.64 9.82
C LEU A 60 7.61 -3.24 11.20
N ARG A 61 6.75 -4.26 11.28
CA ARG A 61 6.42 -4.97 12.54
C ARG A 61 7.62 -5.74 13.08
N ALA A 62 8.30 -6.50 12.22
CA ALA A 62 9.44 -7.32 12.60
C ALA A 62 10.58 -6.50 13.21
N GLN A 63 10.70 -5.22 12.85
CA GLN A 63 11.69 -4.28 13.37
C GLN A 63 11.22 -3.51 14.62
N GLY A 64 10.19 -4.00 15.31
CA GLY A 64 9.64 -3.38 16.52
C GLY A 64 8.69 -2.21 16.26
N GLY A 65 8.31 -1.99 15.00
CA GLY A 65 7.32 -0.98 14.64
C GLY A 65 5.93 -1.35 15.17
N GLN A 66 5.31 -0.41 15.86
CA GLN A 66 3.93 -0.48 16.31
C GLN A 66 3.00 0.00 15.20
N SER A 67 1.97 -0.78 14.89
CA SER A 67 0.87 -0.36 14.03
C SER A 67 -0.45 -0.58 14.74
N ALA A 68 -1.18 0.50 15.03
CA ALA A 68 -2.49 0.41 15.63
C ALA A 68 -3.52 -0.19 14.65
N ARG A 69 -3.41 0.18 13.36
CA ARG A 69 -4.37 -0.20 12.34
C ARG A 69 -3.81 -0.06 10.93
N VAL A 70 -4.24 -0.94 10.03
CA VAL A 70 -4.03 -0.82 8.60
C VAL A 70 -5.39 -0.65 7.91
N GLN A 71 -5.52 0.33 7.03
CA GLN A 71 -6.75 0.58 6.29
C GLN A 71 -6.51 0.42 4.79
N ILE A 72 -7.34 -0.41 4.14
CA ILE A 72 -7.25 -0.76 2.73
C ILE A 72 -8.41 -0.13 1.97
N TYR A 73 -8.12 0.94 1.22
CA TYR A 73 -9.13 1.70 0.50
C TYR A 73 -9.04 1.54 -1.01
N GLY A 74 -10.20 1.63 -1.67
CA GLY A 74 -10.28 1.86 -3.12
C GLY A 74 -10.49 3.34 -3.46
N VAL A 75 -10.58 3.64 -4.75
CA VAL A 75 -11.04 4.95 -5.25
C VAL A 75 -12.56 5.02 -5.10
N ALA A 76 -13.05 5.88 -4.21
CA ALA A 76 -14.48 6.02 -3.91
C ALA A 76 -15.16 7.17 -4.68
N ARG A 77 -14.38 8.13 -5.19
CA ARG A 77 -14.85 9.28 -5.97
C ARG A 77 -13.94 9.46 -7.18
N PRO A 78 -14.44 9.98 -8.32
CA PRO A 78 -13.59 10.29 -9.46
C PRO A 78 -12.46 11.24 -9.05
N PRO A 79 -11.19 10.83 -9.21
CA PRO A 79 -10.04 11.71 -8.98
C PRO A 79 -9.86 12.70 -10.13
N ALA A 80 -8.99 13.70 -9.95
CA ALA A 80 -8.69 14.69 -10.99
C ALA A 80 -8.09 14.03 -12.24
N GLU A 81 -7.28 13.00 -12.04
CA GLU A 81 -6.64 12.20 -13.08
C GLU A 81 -7.63 11.19 -13.68
N ARG A 82 -8.12 11.47 -14.88
CA ARG A 82 -9.13 10.62 -15.57
C ARG A 82 -8.70 9.18 -15.84
N HIS A 83 -7.39 8.92 -15.84
CA HIS A 83 -6.84 7.57 -16.04
C HIS A 83 -6.75 6.75 -14.75
N VAL A 84 -7.11 7.35 -13.61
CA VAL A 84 -7.21 6.67 -12.32
C VAL A 84 -8.67 6.26 -12.12
N VAL A 85 -8.91 4.95 -12.07
CA VAL A 85 -10.24 4.40 -11.87
C VAL A 85 -10.28 3.46 -10.68
N MET A 86 -11.48 3.21 -10.15
CA MET A 86 -11.69 2.18 -9.13
C MET A 86 -11.21 0.84 -9.69
N SER A 87 -10.42 0.09 -8.90
CA SER A 87 -9.87 -1.21 -9.32
C SER A 87 -10.96 -2.28 -9.38
N PRO A 88 -11.37 -2.79 -10.57
CA PRO A 88 -12.47 -3.73 -10.65
C PRO A 88 -12.14 -5.21 -10.39
N PRO A 89 -10.89 -5.75 -10.51
CA PRO A 89 -10.66 -7.17 -10.21
C PRO A 89 -9.94 -7.46 -8.87
N THR A 90 -9.26 -6.50 -8.25
CA THR A 90 -8.78 -6.64 -6.85
C THR A 90 -9.81 -6.04 -5.92
N GLU A 91 -10.85 -6.81 -5.61
CA GLU A 91 -11.85 -6.35 -4.63
C GLU A 91 -11.09 -5.97 -3.35
N PRO A 92 -11.24 -4.73 -2.82
CA PRO A 92 -10.57 -4.31 -1.59
C PRO A 92 -10.77 -5.31 -0.43
N LYS A 93 -11.86 -6.08 -0.49
CA LYS A 93 -12.15 -7.21 0.39
C LYS A 93 -11.13 -8.36 0.28
N ALA A 94 -10.78 -8.82 -0.91
CA ALA A 94 -9.79 -9.87 -1.12
C ALA A 94 -8.39 -9.43 -0.67
N LEU A 95 -8.06 -8.17 -0.95
CA LEU A 95 -6.80 -7.57 -0.50
C LEU A 95 -6.74 -7.44 1.03
N ARG A 96 -7.83 -6.97 1.65
CA ARG A 96 -7.96 -6.95 3.12
C ARG A 96 -7.72 -8.32 3.73
N VAL A 97 -8.26 -9.40 3.14
CA VAL A 97 -8.04 -10.78 3.62
C VAL A 97 -6.55 -11.14 3.56
N ARG A 98 -5.85 -10.84 2.46
CA ARG A 98 -4.41 -11.11 2.33
C ARG A 98 -3.58 -10.33 3.36
N VAL A 99 -3.88 -9.05 3.56
CA VAL A 99 -3.18 -8.19 4.52
C VAL A 99 -3.44 -8.68 5.95
N ALA A 100 -4.68 -9.01 6.30
CA ALA A 100 -5.04 -9.52 7.61
C ALA A 100 -4.38 -10.88 7.92
N ALA A 101 -4.25 -11.75 6.91
CA ALA A 101 -3.55 -13.02 7.07
C ALA A 101 -2.05 -12.84 7.35
N ALA A 102 -1.43 -11.81 6.77
CA ALA A 102 -0.01 -11.50 6.97
C ALA A 102 0.27 -10.74 8.28
N LEU A 103 -0.73 -10.11 8.87
CA LEU A 103 -0.63 -9.27 10.08
C LEU A 103 -1.73 -9.65 11.09
N PRO A 104 -1.68 -10.86 11.67
CA PRO A 104 -2.79 -11.43 12.45
C PRO A 104 -3.12 -10.68 13.74
N ASP A 105 -2.18 -9.86 14.23
CA ASP A 105 -2.25 -9.08 15.46
C ASP A 105 -2.57 -7.59 15.22
N VAL A 106 -2.84 -7.20 13.97
CA VAL A 106 -3.16 -5.82 13.59
C VAL A 106 -4.59 -5.72 13.10
N LEU A 107 -5.30 -4.68 13.54
CA LEU A 107 -6.64 -4.39 13.04
C LEU A 107 -6.56 -3.95 11.56
N VAL A 108 -7.15 -4.74 10.66
CA VAL A 108 -7.20 -4.44 9.22
C VAL A 108 -8.62 -4.10 8.78
N GLU A 109 -8.82 -2.88 8.29
CA GLU A 109 -10.13 -2.34 7.91
C GLU A 109 -10.21 -1.93 6.43
N ARG A 110 -11.44 -1.74 5.94
CA ARG A 110 -11.76 -1.28 4.59
C ARG A 110 -12.27 0.17 4.61
#